data_AF-A0A1N6EIP2-F1
#
_entry.id   AF-A0A1N6EIP2-F1
#
_cell.length_a   1.000
_cell.length_b   1.000
_cell.length_c   1.000
_cell.angle_alpha   90.00
_cell.angle_beta   90.00
_cell.angle_gamma   90.00
#
_symmetry.space_group_name_H-M   'P 1'
#
loop_
_entity.id
_entity.type
_entity.pdbx_description
1 polymer ?
#
loop_
_entity_poly.entity_id
_entity_poly.type
_entity_poly.pdbx_seq_one_letter_code
_entity_poly.pdbx_strand_id
1 'polypeptide(L)' 'MKFLIDYECRNGNGVSNEQFEIELDHEPNMMDSDLILEALKDSTKYHQEGIGGVSITSISLIL' A
#
# COMPACT_ATOMS: atom_id res chain seq x y z
N MET A 1 16.19 -4.58 -3.02
CA MET A 1 16.13 -3.76 -1.79
C MET A 1 14.78 -4.00 -1.17
N LYS A 2 14.71 -4.15 0.15
CA LYS A 2 13.45 -4.42 0.85
C LYS A 2 12.89 -3.12 1.41
N PHE A 3 11.62 -2.85 1.17
CA PHE A 3 10.93 -1.64 1.61
C PHE A 3 9.72 -1.99 2.47
N LEU A 4 9.46 -1.18 3.49
CA LEU A 4 8.20 -1.13 4.22
C LEU A 4 7.36 -0.01 3.63
N ILE A 5 6.16 -0.34 3.20
CA ILE A 5 5.22 0.57 2.57
C ILE A 5 4.05 0.78 3.51
N ASP A 6 3.86 2.03 3.94
CA ASP A 6 2.67 2.45 4.69
C ASP A 6 1.66 3.02 3.70
N TYR A 7 0.38 2.65 3.85
CA TYR A 7 -0.68 3.15 2.99
C TYR A 7 -2.00 3.33 3.75
N GLU A 8 -2.79 4.28 3.27
CA GLU A 8 -4.18 4.47 3.66
C GLU A 8 -5.10 3.72 2.72
N CYS A 9 -6.05 2.97 3.27
CA CYS A 9 -7.19 2.42 2.54
C CYS A 9 -8.45 3.18 2.93
N ARG A 10 -9.22 3.62 1.94
CA ARG A 10 -10.53 4.24 2.15
C ARG A 10 -11.62 3.31 1.67
N ASN A 11 -12.59 3.02 2.53
CA ASN A 11 -13.73 2.17 2.23
C ASN A 11 -15.04 2.84 2.73
N GLY A 12 -16.18 2.15 2.58
CA GLY A 12 -17.48 2.65 3.06
C GLY A 12 -17.58 2.84 4.59
N ASN A 13 -16.66 2.25 5.36
CA ASN A 13 -16.61 2.27 6.81
C ASN A 13 -15.57 3.26 7.38
N GLY A 14 -14.81 3.95 6.53
CA GLY A 14 -13.82 4.94 6.95
C GLY A 14 -12.45 4.77 6.30
N VAL A 15 -11.42 5.21 7.03
CA VAL A 15 -10.01 5.13 6.61
C VAL A 15 -9.27 4.19 7.55
N SER A 16 -8.58 3.20 7.01
CA SER A 16 -7.61 2.38 7.73
C SER A 16 -6.19 2.68 7.27
N ASN A 17 -5.22 2.48 8.16
CA ASN A 17 -3.80 2.57 7.87
C ASN A 17 -3.22 1.18 7.96
N GLU A 18 -2.53 0.75 6.91
CA GLU A 18 -1.99 -0.58 6.76
C GLU A 18 -0.54 -0.49 6.27
N GLN A 19 0.17 -1.61 6.36
CA GLN A 19 1.56 -1.70 5.91
C GLN A 19 1.86 -3.05 5.28
N PHE A 20 2.74 -3.06 4.27
CA PHE A 20 3.29 -4.29 3.70
C PHE A 20 4.77 -4.14 3.35
N GLU A 21 5.45 -5.28 3.23
CA GLU A 21 6.84 -5.32 2.81
C GLU A 21 6.94 -5.76 1.34
N ILE A 22 7.85 -5.13 0.59
CA ILE A 22 8.09 -5.48 -0.82
C ILE A 22 9.58 -5.43 -1.15
N GLU A 23 10.03 -6.32 -2.03
CA GLU A 23 11.37 -6.26 -2.61
C GLU A 23 11.33 -5.66 -4.01
N LEU A 24 12.10 -4.60 -4.22
CA LEU A 24 12.24 -3.93 -5.51
C LEU A 24 13.71 -3.78 -5.90
N ASP A 25 13.98 -3.79 -7.19
CA ASP A 25 15.32 -3.59 -7.78
C ASP A 25 15.69 -2.12 -7.97
N HIS A 26 14.73 -1.21 -7.74
CA HIS A 26 14.87 0.22 -7.80
C HIS A 26 14.29 0.89 -6.55
N GLU A 27 14.63 2.16 -6.34
CA GLU A 27 14.01 2.99 -5.30
C GLU A 27 12.63 3.44 -5.76
N PRO A 28 11.55 3.07 -5.05
CA PRO A 28 10.22 3.41 -5.48
C PRO A 28 9.79 4.80 -5.01
N ASN A 29 8.72 5.31 -5.62
CA ASN A 29 8.04 6.55 -5.25
C ASN A 29 6.54 6.31 -4.97
N MET A 30 5.90 7.28 -4.32
CA MET A 30 4.49 7.15 -3.89
C MET A 30 3.48 7.02 -5.04
N MET A 31 3.88 7.33 -6.28
CA MET A 31 3.05 7.22 -7.48
C MET A 31 3.39 5.98 -8.32
N ASP A 32 4.29 5.11 -7.87
CA ASP A 32 4.62 3.90 -8.62
C ASP A 32 3.41 3.01 -8.74
N SER A 33 3.06 2.72 -9.99
CA SER A 33 1.87 1.96 -10.33
C SER A 33 1.93 0.56 -9.74
N ASP A 34 3.11 -0.06 -9.70
CA ASP A 34 3.31 -1.38 -9.12
C ASP A 34 3.07 -1.38 -7.61
N LEU A 35 3.53 -0.34 -6.89
CA LEU A 35 3.27 -0.18 -5.45
C LEU A 35 1.78 0.03 -5.16
N ILE A 36 1.12 0.89 -5.94
CA ILE A 36 -0.32 1.16 -5.80
C ILE A 36 -1.12 -0.13 -6.05
N LEU A 37 -0.73 -0.92 -7.06
CA LEU A 37 -1.37 -2.20 -7.36
C LEU A 37 -1.17 -3.23 -6.25
N GLU A 38 0.02 -3.31 -5.66
CA GLU A 38 0.26 -4.19 -4.51
C GLU A 38 -0.52 -3.74 -3.27
N ALA A 39 -0.59 -2.43 -2.98
CA ALA A 39 -1.42 -1.89 -1.90
C ALA A 39 -2.92 -2.17 -2.11
N LEU A 40 -3.40 -2.09 -3.36
CA LEU A 40 -4.77 -2.47 -3.73
C LEU A 40 -5.02 -3.96 -3.48
N LYS A 41 -4.11 -4.84 -3.91
CA LYS A 41 -4.24 -6.29 -3.67
C LYS A 41 -4.21 -6.59 -2.18
N ASP A 42 -3.33 -5.96 -1.43
CA ASP A 42 -3.21 -6.18 0.01
C ASP A 42 -4.47 -5.72 0.75
N SER A 43 -4.97 -4.52 0.46
CA SER A 43 -6.23 -4.01 1.03
C SER A 43 -7.46 -4.87 0.69
N THR A 44 -7.55 -5.49 -0.50
CA THR A 44 -8.68 -6.38 -0.82
C THR A 44 -8.72 -7.62 0.08
N LYS A 45 -7.59 -8.08 0.62
CA LYS A 45 -7.56 -9.22 1.55
C LYS A 45 -8.30 -8.92 2.85
N TYR A 46 -8.41 -7.64 3.21
CA TYR A 46 -8.95 -7.22 4.49
C TYR A 46 -10.38 -6.66 4.41
N HIS A 47 -10.94 -6.40 3.21
CA HIS A 47 -12.23 -5.73 3.08
C HIS A 47 -13.20 -6.45 2.14
N GLN A 48 -14.31 -6.93 2.71
CA GLN A 48 -15.44 -7.52 1.98
C GLN A 48 -16.36 -6.47 1.31
N GLU A 49 -16.20 -5.19 1.63
CA GLU A 49 -17.17 -4.13 1.30
C GLU A 49 -16.75 -3.21 0.14
N GLY A 50 -15.67 -3.55 -0.56
CA GLY A 50 -15.15 -2.76 -1.69
C GLY A 50 -14.22 -1.62 -1.26
N ILE A 51 -13.20 -1.39 -2.08
CA ILE A 51 -12.19 -0.34 -1.86
C ILE A 51 -12.64 0.94 -2.60
N GLY A 52 -12.73 2.04 -1.86
CA GLY A 52 -12.94 3.38 -2.41
C GLY A 52 -11.65 4.05 -2.89
N GLY A 53 -10.49 3.60 -2.40
CA GLY A 53 -9.17 3.98 -2.90
C GLY A 53 -8.04 3.60 -1.95
N VAL A 54 -6.81 3.63 -2.45
CA VAL A 54 -5.59 3.52 -1.63
C VAL A 54 -4.66 4.70 -1.90
N SER A 55 -3.88 5.09 -0.91
CA SER A 55 -2.82 6.09 -1.05
C SER A 55 -1.60 5.65 -0.28
N ILE A 56 -0.44 5.59 -0.93
CA ILE A 56 0.84 5.38 -0.23
C ILE A 56 1.14 6.64 0.58
N THR A 57 1.46 6.47 1.87
CA THR A 57 1.74 7.58 2.79
C THR A 57 3.20 7.62 3.21
N SER A 58 3.88 6.48 3.21
CA SER A 58 5.31 6.39 3.55
C SER A 58 5.97 5.19 2.87
N ILE A 59 7.26 5.35 2.58
CA ILE A 59 8.13 4.32 2.01
C ILE A 59 9.42 4.37 2.82
N SER A 60 9.75 3.26 3.48
CA SER A 60 10.96 3.14 4.30
C SER A 60 11.83 2.00 3.82
N LEU A 61 13.13 2.24 3.63
CA LEU A 61 14.09 1.18 3.33
C LEU A 61 14.32 0.34 4.59
N ILE A 62 14.16 -0.98 4.46
CA ILE A 62 14.49 -1.96 5.52
C ILE A 62 15.90 -2.49 5.23
N LEU A 63 16.81 -2.30 6.18
CA LEU A 63 18.19 -2.80 6.13
C LEU A 63 18.32 -4.16 6.82
#